data_AF-A0A1V8U3S8-F1
#
_entry.id   AF-A0A1V8U3S8-F1
#
_cell.length_a   1.000
_cell.length_b   1.000
_cell.length_c   1.000
_cell.angle_alpha   90.00
_cell.angle_beta   90.00
_cell.angle_gamma   90.00
#
_symmetry.space_group_name_H-M   'P 1'
#
loop_
_entity.id
_entity.type
_entity.pdbx_description
1 polymer ?
#
loop_
_entity_poly.entity_id
_entity_poly.type
_entity_poly.pdbx_seq_one_letter_code
_entity_poly.pdbx_strand_id
1 'polypeptide(L)'
;MISWTDHGGWQDREALALGPSGNGSYNGLGIFSGTGQPVNIHGQKDGTLLLFYTSVSWLPIGWSIPYHPGSETQSLAYSTDGGNTWQEYAGNPVISATTETAPMYWNITGFRDPFFEPSPHLDALLGQSEPHYYAVFGSGIKGVGPRIPLWSAPASDLTDWTFLGALWEPQANTSFGPLLSTGTYAFNFEVSGFFSLTDSKGDVHYYANMGTE
;
A
#
# COMPACT_ATOMS: atom_id res chain seq x y z
N MET A 1 -2.61 -22.32 -14.84
CA MET A 1 -2.32 -23.31 -13.78
C MET A 1 -1.12 -22.79 -13.02
N ILE A 2 -1.31 -22.29 -11.81
CA ILE A 2 -0.20 -21.83 -10.95
C ILE A 2 0.21 -23.06 -10.14
N SER A 3 1.38 -23.63 -10.44
CA SER A 3 1.97 -24.69 -9.63
C SER A 3 2.74 -24.05 -8.48
N TRP A 4 2.40 -24.39 -7.24
CA TRP A 4 3.22 -24.08 -6.08
C TRP A 4 3.89 -25.35 -5.59
N THR A 5 5.21 -25.32 -5.49
CA THR A 5 5.99 -26.32 -4.76
C THR A 5 6.28 -25.71 -3.39
N ASP A 6 5.98 -26.44 -2.31
CA ASP A 6 6.39 -26.04 -0.97
C ASP A 6 7.92 -26.01 -0.92
N HIS A 7 8.50 -24.82 -0.77
CA HIS A 7 9.95 -24.59 -0.73
C HIS A 7 10.53 -24.81 0.67
N GLY A 8 9.97 -25.72 1.45
CA GLY A 8 10.38 -25.98 2.82
C GLY A 8 9.94 -24.85 3.75
N GLY A 9 9.55 -25.21 4.98
CA GLY A 9 9.19 -24.22 5.99
C GLY A 9 10.33 -23.22 6.23
N TRP A 10 9.98 -22.00 6.64
CA TRP A 10 10.97 -21.00 7.06
C TRP A 10 11.70 -21.45 8.34
N GLN A 11 13.01 -21.23 8.40
CA GLN A 11 13.80 -21.36 9.63
C GLN A 11 14.39 -20.00 10.00
N ASP A 12 14.25 -19.62 11.27
CA ASP A 12 14.80 -18.39 11.85
C ASP A 12 14.57 -17.12 10.99
N ARG A 13 15.65 -16.54 10.46
CA ARG A 13 15.66 -15.31 9.64
C ARG A 13 16.01 -15.58 8.18
N GLU A 14 16.05 -16.84 7.75
CA GLU A 14 16.48 -17.20 6.39
C GLU A 14 15.52 -16.68 5.32
N ALA A 15 14.27 -16.39 5.69
CA ALA A 15 13.26 -15.78 4.82
C ALA A 15 13.22 -14.24 4.89
N LEU A 16 14.21 -13.58 5.52
CA LEU A 16 14.26 -12.12 5.60
C LEU A 16 14.49 -11.53 4.20
N ALA A 17 13.44 -10.90 3.64
CA ALA A 17 13.54 -10.23 2.35
C ALA A 17 14.31 -8.90 2.45
N LEU A 18 13.91 -8.03 3.39
CA LEU A 18 14.45 -6.68 3.54
C LEU A 18 14.60 -6.34 5.02
N GLY A 19 15.57 -5.48 5.34
CA GLY A 19 15.76 -4.93 6.68
C GLY A 19 16.15 -3.45 6.63
N PRO A 20 15.98 -2.69 7.72
CA PRO A 20 16.36 -1.29 7.77
C PRO A 20 17.85 -1.09 7.48
N SER A 21 18.18 -0.05 6.72
CA SER A 21 19.59 0.22 6.33
C SER A 21 20.40 1.03 7.35
N GLY A 22 19.78 1.40 8.48
CA GLY A 22 20.40 2.16 9.56
C GLY A 22 20.08 3.66 9.52
N ASN A 23 20.23 4.34 10.65
CA ASN A 23 19.80 5.72 10.84
C ASN A 23 20.43 6.70 9.83
N GLY A 24 19.63 7.64 9.30
CA GLY A 24 20.06 8.64 8.32
C GLY A 24 19.71 8.32 6.86
N SER A 25 19.04 7.19 6.60
CA SER A 25 18.49 6.82 5.29
C SER A 25 16.95 6.83 5.29
N TYR A 26 16.35 6.75 4.09
CA TYR A 26 14.89 6.80 3.89
C TYR A 26 14.13 5.63 4.55
N ASN A 27 14.80 4.49 4.76
CA ASN A 27 14.26 3.28 5.37
C ASN A 27 15.04 2.89 6.66
N GLY A 28 15.77 3.84 7.23
CA GLY A 28 16.77 3.58 8.26
C GLY A 28 16.22 3.14 9.60
N LEU A 29 14.98 3.51 9.91
CA LEU A 29 14.33 3.23 11.19
C LEU A 29 13.27 2.12 11.11
N GLY A 30 12.89 1.70 9.89
CA GLY A 30 11.91 0.63 9.73
C GLY A 30 11.62 0.29 8.26
N ILE A 31 11.29 -0.99 8.06
CA ILE A 31 10.61 -1.51 6.87
C ILE A 31 9.25 -1.98 7.38
N PHE A 32 8.20 -1.23 7.05
CA PHE A 32 6.82 -1.53 7.45
C PHE A 32 6.14 -2.39 6.37
N SER A 33 4.85 -2.70 6.60
CA SER A 33 4.10 -3.61 5.77
C SER A 33 4.00 -3.16 4.31
N GLY A 34 3.59 -4.10 3.47
CA GLY A 34 3.47 -3.92 2.03
C GLY A 34 2.96 -5.19 1.37
N THR A 35 2.85 -5.16 0.05
CA THR A 35 2.38 -6.29 -0.77
C THR A 35 3.33 -6.56 -1.92
N GLY A 36 3.17 -7.71 -2.58
CA GLY A 36 3.99 -8.11 -3.72
C GLY A 36 3.17 -8.53 -4.92
N GLN A 37 3.72 -8.29 -6.11
CA GLN A 37 3.14 -8.69 -7.40
C GLN A 37 4.18 -9.46 -8.24
N PRO A 38 3.77 -10.50 -8.99
CA PRO A 38 4.67 -11.31 -9.81
C PRO A 38 4.95 -10.63 -11.16
N VAL A 39 5.45 -9.39 -11.11
CA VAL A 39 5.82 -8.57 -12.27
C VAL A 39 7.12 -7.82 -11.99
N ASN A 40 7.79 -7.34 -13.03
CA ASN A 40 8.85 -6.35 -12.89
C ASN A 40 8.29 -4.92 -12.75
N ILE A 41 9.17 -3.92 -12.61
CA ILE A 41 8.80 -2.51 -12.46
C ILE A 41 8.05 -1.92 -13.68
N HIS A 42 8.01 -2.63 -14.80
CA HIS A 42 7.25 -2.29 -16.02
C HIS A 42 5.99 -3.14 -16.18
N GLY A 43 5.52 -3.79 -15.11
CA GLY A 43 4.31 -4.61 -15.10
C GLY A 43 4.40 -5.91 -15.91
N GLN A 44 5.59 -6.30 -16.37
CA GLN A 44 5.78 -7.48 -17.21
C GLN A 44 6.01 -8.73 -16.36
N LYS A 45 5.48 -9.87 -16.81
CA LYS A 45 5.66 -11.18 -16.17
C LYS A 45 6.89 -11.90 -16.76
N ASP A 46 8.07 -11.59 -16.22
CA ASP A 46 9.36 -12.17 -16.65
C ASP A 46 9.99 -13.11 -15.61
N GLY A 47 9.27 -13.40 -14.51
CA GLY A 47 9.78 -14.15 -13.37
C GLY A 47 10.21 -13.28 -12.19
N THR A 48 10.24 -11.96 -12.36
CA THR A 48 10.48 -11.00 -11.27
C THR A 48 9.33 -10.97 -10.28
N LEU A 49 9.66 -10.87 -8.99
CA LEU A 49 8.74 -10.52 -7.92
C LEU A 49 9.01 -9.08 -7.49
N LEU A 50 8.00 -8.22 -7.49
CA LEU A 50 8.09 -6.83 -7.06
C LEU A 50 7.34 -6.64 -5.74
N LEU A 51 8.02 -6.09 -4.74
CA LEU A 51 7.43 -5.61 -3.48
C LEU A 51 7.20 -4.12 -3.55
N PHE A 52 6.07 -3.69 -2.99
CA PHE A 52 5.79 -2.31 -2.64
C PHE A 52 5.62 -2.26 -1.13
N TYR A 53 6.43 -1.45 -0.44
CA TYR A 53 6.48 -1.42 1.03
C TYR A 53 6.64 0.01 1.55
N THR A 54 6.33 0.19 2.83
CA THR A 54 6.58 1.46 3.52
C THR A 54 7.98 1.49 4.12
N SER A 55 8.77 2.49 3.71
CA SER A 55 10.08 2.82 4.27
C SER A 55 9.95 3.90 5.34
N VAL A 56 10.59 3.68 6.49
CA VAL A 56 10.46 4.56 7.66
C VAL A 56 11.80 5.23 8.01
N SER A 57 11.77 6.56 8.10
CA SER A 57 12.95 7.39 8.41
C SER A 57 12.81 8.17 9.72
N TRP A 58 11.62 8.22 10.32
CA TRP A 58 11.36 8.94 11.57
C TRP A 58 10.40 8.18 12.49
N LEU A 59 10.65 8.25 13.80
CA LEU A 59 9.80 7.71 14.86
C LEU A 59 9.79 8.68 16.06
N PRO A 60 8.73 8.68 16.90
CA PRO A 60 7.53 7.85 16.82
C PRO A 60 6.53 8.33 15.74
N ILE A 61 5.66 7.41 15.31
CA ILE A 61 4.53 7.67 14.40
C ILE A 61 3.25 7.23 15.13
N GLY A 62 2.17 8.01 15.03
CA GLY A 62 0.89 7.63 15.61
C GLY A 62 -0.24 8.60 15.28
N TRP A 63 -1.47 8.09 15.21
CA TRP A 63 -2.64 8.87 14.84
C TRP A 63 -2.97 9.99 15.84
N SER A 64 -2.56 9.84 17.11
CA SER A 64 -2.86 10.79 18.19
C SER A 64 -1.82 11.90 18.39
N ILE A 65 -0.67 11.83 17.69
CA ILE A 65 0.42 12.82 17.78
C ILE A 65 0.63 13.56 16.44
N PRO A 66 1.26 14.74 16.41
CA PRO A 66 1.62 15.40 15.16
C PRO A 66 2.44 14.49 14.24
N TYR A 67 2.13 14.49 12.95
CA TYR A 67 2.87 13.71 11.96
C TYR A 67 4.16 14.44 11.58
N HIS A 68 5.31 13.80 11.76
CA HIS A 68 6.58 14.36 11.30
C HIS A 68 6.70 14.19 9.78
N PRO A 69 6.98 15.26 9.01
CA PRO A 69 7.07 15.16 7.57
C PRO A 69 8.10 14.11 7.10
N GLY A 70 7.72 13.30 6.11
CA GLY A 70 8.60 12.27 5.53
C GLY A 70 8.87 11.05 6.43
N SER A 71 8.12 10.87 7.53
CA SER A 71 8.28 9.70 8.42
C SER A 71 8.11 8.39 7.68
N GLU A 72 7.05 8.28 6.90
CA GLU A 72 6.67 7.11 6.11
C GLU A 72 6.67 7.50 4.62
N THR A 73 7.50 6.81 3.83
CA THR A 73 7.54 6.90 2.36
C THR A 73 7.29 5.53 1.75
N GLN A 74 6.99 5.46 0.45
CA GLN A 74 6.67 4.18 -0.21
C GLN A 74 7.75 3.82 -1.22
N SER A 75 8.21 2.58 -1.17
CA SER A 75 9.43 2.12 -1.81
C SER A 75 9.23 0.76 -2.46
N LEU A 76 10.05 0.48 -3.48
CA LEU A 76 10.02 -0.76 -4.23
C LEU A 76 11.27 -1.61 -3.97
N ALA A 77 11.10 -2.92 -3.97
CA ALA A 77 12.20 -3.87 -4.04
C ALA A 77 11.82 -5.02 -4.94
N TYR A 78 12.77 -5.68 -5.58
CA TYR A 78 12.49 -6.77 -6.50
C TYR A 78 13.43 -7.95 -6.30
N SER A 79 12.96 -9.12 -6.71
CA SER A 79 13.71 -10.36 -6.76
C SER A 79 13.60 -10.96 -8.15
N THR A 80 14.74 -11.36 -8.72
CA THR A 80 14.84 -12.01 -10.05
C THR A 80 15.20 -13.50 -9.94
N ASP A 81 15.28 -14.04 -8.73
CA ASP A 81 15.70 -15.41 -8.44
C ASP A 81 14.66 -16.21 -7.64
N GLY A 82 13.39 -15.82 -7.75
CA GLY A 82 12.26 -16.50 -7.11
C GLY A 82 12.08 -16.16 -5.62
N GLY A 83 12.61 -15.02 -5.16
CA GLY A 83 12.49 -14.54 -3.78
C GLY A 83 13.67 -14.92 -2.88
N ASN A 84 14.74 -15.52 -3.43
CA ASN A 84 15.92 -15.91 -2.66
C ASN A 84 16.77 -14.70 -2.27
N THR A 85 16.90 -13.72 -3.18
CA THR A 85 17.55 -12.44 -2.92
C THR A 85 16.68 -11.28 -3.36
N TRP A 86 16.84 -10.14 -2.68
CA TRP A 86 16.05 -8.94 -2.89
C TRP A 86 16.94 -7.72 -3.08
N GLN A 87 16.59 -6.87 -4.04
CA GLN A 87 17.27 -5.62 -4.33
C GLN A 87 16.29 -4.46 -4.21
N GLU A 88 16.64 -3.45 -3.43
CA GLU A 88 15.88 -2.20 -3.38
C GLU A 88 16.03 -1.42 -4.70
N TYR A 89 14.94 -0.82 -5.17
CA TYR A 89 14.97 0.04 -6.33
C TYR A 89 15.80 1.30 -6.06
N ALA A 90 16.78 1.57 -6.93
CA ALA A 90 17.72 2.68 -6.73
C ALA A 90 17.06 4.07 -6.72
N GLY A 91 15.87 4.20 -7.31
CA GLY A 91 15.08 5.45 -7.30
C GLY A 91 14.13 5.59 -6.11
N ASN A 92 14.23 4.73 -5.09
CA ASN A 92 13.42 4.86 -3.89
C ASN A 92 13.66 6.19 -3.13
N PRO A 93 12.63 6.72 -2.45
CA PRO A 93 11.23 6.28 -2.46
C PRO A 93 10.46 6.73 -3.73
N VAL A 94 9.53 5.88 -4.20
CA VAL A 94 8.67 6.17 -5.37
C VAL A 94 7.45 7.03 -5.03
N ILE A 95 7.01 7.02 -3.76
CA ILE A 95 6.00 7.97 -3.27
C ILE A 95 6.52 8.63 -1.99
N SER A 96 6.57 9.96 -2.00
CA SER A 96 6.93 10.79 -0.85
C SER A 96 5.77 11.68 -0.39
N ALA A 97 4.59 11.09 -0.23
CA ALA A 97 3.44 11.84 0.29
C ALA A 97 3.62 12.11 1.79
N THR A 98 3.27 13.32 2.21
CA THR A 98 3.47 13.77 3.59
C THR A 98 2.37 14.75 4.00
N THR A 99 2.48 15.28 5.22
CA THR A 99 1.49 16.20 5.76
C THR A 99 1.50 17.56 5.04
N GLU A 100 0.31 18.10 4.78
CA GLU A 100 0.02 19.47 4.31
C GLU A 100 0.78 19.92 3.04
N THR A 101 1.20 18.98 2.19
CA THR A 101 1.89 19.24 0.93
C THR A 101 1.43 18.30 -0.17
N ALA A 102 1.79 18.62 -1.42
CA ALA A 102 1.52 17.75 -2.56
C ALA A 102 2.07 16.32 -2.32
N PRO A 103 1.44 15.28 -2.88
CA PRO A 103 0.28 15.35 -3.78
C PRO A 103 -1.08 15.27 -3.08
N MET A 104 -1.13 15.01 -1.77
CA MET A 104 -2.40 14.80 -1.04
C MET A 104 -2.94 16.06 -0.37
N TYR A 105 -2.06 16.95 0.11
CA TYR A 105 -2.39 18.13 0.94
C TYR A 105 -3.19 17.82 2.22
N TRP A 106 -3.10 16.59 2.70
CA TRP A 106 -3.79 16.13 3.91
C TRP A 106 -2.91 16.36 5.14
N ASN A 107 -3.52 16.77 6.26
CA ASN A 107 -2.85 16.65 7.55
C ASN A 107 -2.96 15.20 8.05
N ILE A 108 -2.07 14.33 7.58
CA ILE A 108 -2.25 12.87 7.69
C ILE A 108 -2.07 12.33 9.10
N THR A 109 -2.80 11.26 9.44
CA THR A 109 -2.61 10.46 10.66
C THR A 109 -1.43 9.49 10.56
N GLY A 110 -1.18 9.01 9.34
CA GLY A 110 -0.13 8.08 8.91
C GLY A 110 -0.27 7.83 7.40
N PHE A 111 0.72 7.22 6.76
CA PHE A 111 0.69 6.86 5.34
C PHE A 111 1.55 5.61 5.11
N ARG A 112 0.92 4.43 5.17
CA ARG A 112 1.63 3.14 5.18
C ARG A 112 0.84 1.98 4.58
N ASP A 113 1.47 0.82 4.51
CA ASP A 113 0.87 -0.47 4.17
C ASP A 113 0.30 -0.54 2.74
N PRO A 114 1.11 -0.28 1.69
CA PRO A 114 0.67 -0.39 0.30
C PRO A 114 0.08 -1.76 -0.03
N PHE A 115 -1.17 -1.77 -0.45
CA PHE A 115 -1.81 -2.85 -1.20
C PHE A 115 -1.98 -2.42 -2.64
N PHE A 116 -1.33 -3.09 -3.60
CA PHE A 116 -1.45 -2.74 -5.02
C PHE A 116 -1.72 -3.93 -5.92
N GLU A 117 -2.55 -3.74 -6.95
CA GLU A 117 -2.88 -4.75 -7.96
C GLU A 117 -3.37 -4.10 -9.27
N PRO A 118 -3.32 -4.81 -10.42
CA PRO A 118 -3.94 -4.32 -11.64
C PRO A 118 -5.46 -4.43 -11.55
N SER A 119 -6.19 -3.43 -12.04
CA SER A 119 -7.66 -3.45 -12.01
C SER A 119 -8.29 -2.96 -13.32
N PRO A 120 -8.55 -3.89 -14.27
CA PRO A 120 -9.23 -3.56 -15.52
C PRO A 120 -10.62 -2.93 -15.32
N HIS A 121 -11.29 -3.27 -14.22
CA HIS A 121 -12.59 -2.68 -13.89
C HIS A 121 -12.46 -1.21 -13.48
N LEU A 122 -11.42 -0.85 -12.72
CA LEU A 122 -11.15 0.55 -12.42
C LEU A 122 -10.66 1.30 -13.66
N ASP A 123 -9.87 0.67 -14.52
CA ASP A 123 -9.44 1.28 -15.79
C ASP A 123 -10.67 1.70 -16.63
N ALA A 124 -11.63 0.79 -16.77
CA ALA A 124 -12.87 1.06 -17.48
C ALA A 124 -13.73 2.14 -16.78
N LEU A 125 -13.82 2.10 -15.44
CA LEU A 125 -14.61 3.05 -14.66
C LEU A 125 -14.03 4.48 -14.74
N LEU A 126 -12.70 4.60 -14.73
CA LEU A 126 -11.98 5.88 -14.78
C LEU A 126 -11.67 6.35 -16.21
N GLY A 127 -11.97 5.53 -17.22
CA GLY A 127 -11.75 5.86 -18.62
C GLY A 127 -10.28 5.89 -19.03
N GLN A 128 -9.45 5.03 -18.42
CA GLN A 128 -8.03 4.94 -18.77
C GLN A 128 -7.84 4.44 -20.21
N SER A 129 -6.88 5.03 -20.92
CA SER A 129 -6.51 4.63 -22.29
C SER A 129 -5.54 3.44 -22.34
N GLU A 130 -4.93 3.11 -21.21
CA GLU A 130 -3.98 2.01 -21.05
C GLU A 130 -4.26 1.25 -19.74
N PRO A 131 -3.66 0.06 -19.53
CA PRO A 131 -3.83 -0.68 -18.27
C PRO A 131 -3.11 0.02 -17.12
N HIS A 132 -3.72 0.07 -15.94
CA HIS A 132 -3.11 0.64 -14.74
C HIS A 132 -3.05 -0.36 -13.57
N TYR A 133 -2.14 -0.07 -12.65
CA TYR A 133 -2.18 -0.57 -11.29
C TYR A 133 -2.82 0.48 -10.39
N TYR A 134 -3.45 -0.01 -9.31
CA TYR A 134 -4.03 0.83 -8.28
C TYR A 134 -3.45 0.41 -6.94
N ALA A 135 -3.21 1.39 -6.08
CA ALA A 135 -2.72 1.16 -4.73
C ALA A 135 -3.61 1.86 -3.71
N VAL A 136 -3.80 1.19 -2.58
CA VAL A 136 -4.41 1.76 -1.38
C VAL A 136 -3.48 1.65 -0.19
N PHE A 137 -3.66 2.54 0.79
CA PHE A 137 -2.80 2.65 1.96
C PHE A 137 -3.63 2.82 3.23
N GLY A 138 -3.07 2.47 4.38
CA GLY A 138 -3.57 2.87 5.68
C GLY A 138 -3.28 4.36 5.94
N SER A 139 -4.32 5.14 6.23
CA SER A 139 -4.19 6.58 6.50
C SER A 139 -5.43 7.17 7.20
N GLY A 140 -5.47 8.50 7.25
CA GLY A 140 -6.50 9.33 7.85
C GLY A 140 -6.08 10.79 7.83
N ILE A 141 -7.01 11.66 8.19
CA ILE A 141 -6.79 13.11 8.30
C ILE A 141 -7.06 13.51 9.74
N LYS A 142 -6.07 14.14 10.39
CA LYS A 142 -6.14 14.60 11.77
C LYS A 142 -7.39 15.45 11.99
N GLY A 143 -8.16 15.11 13.04
CA GLY A 143 -9.40 15.81 13.40
C GLY A 143 -10.58 15.58 12.47
N VAL A 144 -10.43 14.81 11.38
CA VAL A 144 -11.49 14.53 10.40
C VAL A 144 -11.92 13.06 10.45
N GLY A 145 -10.97 12.13 10.31
CA GLY A 145 -11.24 10.69 10.34
C GLY A 145 -10.30 9.86 9.47
N PRO A 146 -10.42 8.53 9.55
CA PRO A 146 -9.59 7.60 8.81
C PRO A 146 -9.88 7.63 7.30
N ARG A 147 -8.89 7.34 6.47
CA ARG A 147 -9.01 7.42 5.00
C ARG A 147 -8.26 6.27 4.35
N ILE A 148 -8.83 5.71 3.29
CA ILE A 148 -8.13 4.83 2.36
C ILE A 148 -7.75 5.67 1.12
N PRO A 149 -6.55 6.28 1.04
CA PRO A 149 -6.12 6.99 -0.16
C PRO A 149 -5.95 6.01 -1.32
N LEU A 150 -6.46 6.39 -2.49
CA LEU A 150 -6.34 5.65 -3.74
C LEU A 150 -5.29 6.32 -4.63
N TRP A 151 -4.42 5.50 -5.19
CA TRP A 151 -3.38 5.91 -6.12
C TRP A 151 -3.41 5.03 -7.36
N SER A 152 -2.86 5.52 -8.47
CA SER A 152 -2.73 4.78 -9.71
C SER A 152 -1.40 5.04 -10.40
N ALA A 153 -0.87 4.01 -11.07
CA ALA A 153 0.29 4.11 -11.94
C ALA A 153 0.01 3.39 -13.27
N PRO A 154 0.50 3.89 -14.42
CA PRO A 154 0.47 3.14 -15.66
C PRO A 154 1.15 1.78 -15.47
N ALA A 155 0.57 0.70 -16.00
CA ALA A 155 1.14 -0.64 -15.82
C ALA A 155 2.55 -0.76 -16.43
N SER A 156 2.92 0.10 -17.39
CA SER A 156 4.25 0.17 -17.99
C SER A 156 5.30 0.85 -17.11
N ASP A 157 4.90 1.55 -16.05
CA ASP A 157 5.80 2.26 -15.15
C ASP A 157 5.24 2.30 -13.73
N LEU A 158 5.59 1.29 -12.92
CA LEU A 158 5.18 1.20 -11.52
C LEU A 158 6.01 2.11 -10.59
N THR A 159 6.78 3.05 -11.14
CA THR A 159 7.50 4.07 -10.38
C THR A 159 6.79 5.43 -10.39
N ASP A 160 5.78 5.63 -11.25
CA ASP A 160 5.06 6.90 -11.42
C ASP A 160 3.62 6.81 -10.90
N TRP A 161 3.43 7.15 -9.62
CA TRP A 161 2.14 7.04 -8.94
C TRP A 161 1.45 8.41 -8.79
N THR A 162 0.19 8.46 -9.21
CA THR A 162 -0.69 9.61 -9.10
C THR A 162 -1.78 9.38 -8.04
N PHE A 163 -1.96 10.37 -7.15
CA PHE A 163 -3.01 10.35 -6.14
C PHE A 163 -4.38 10.68 -6.74
N LEU A 164 -5.39 9.88 -6.40
CA LEU A 164 -6.76 9.99 -6.96
C LEU A 164 -7.82 10.44 -5.94
N GLY A 165 -7.46 10.62 -4.66
CA GLY A 165 -8.40 10.95 -3.60
C GLY A 165 -8.58 9.83 -2.57
N ALA A 166 -9.62 9.92 -1.76
CA ALA A 166 -9.99 8.86 -0.80
C ALA A 166 -11.02 7.90 -1.42
N LEU A 167 -10.72 6.60 -1.41
CA LEU A 167 -11.68 5.55 -1.76
C LEU A 167 -12.76 5.41 -0.69
N TRP A 168 -12.38 5.52 0.59
CA TRP A 168 -13.29 5.41 1.74
C TRP A 168 -12.96 6.48 2.77
N GLU A 169 -13.98 7.21 3.25
CA GLU A 169 -13.80 8.44 4.03
C GLU A 169 -14.81 8.72 5.15
N PRO A 170 -15.03 7.78 6.09
CA PRO A 170 -15.98 8.00 7.18
C PRO A 170 -15.50 9.10 8.14
N GLN A 171 -16.43 9.67 8.89
CA GLN A 171 -16.09 10.57 9.99
C GLN A 171 -15.41 9.80 11.12
N ALA A 172 -14.46 10.45 11.81
CA ALA A 172 -13.77 9.90 12.96
C ALA A 172 -14.75 9.29 13.99
N ASN A 173 -14.42 8.08 14.45
CA ASN A 173 -15.07 7.33 15.51
C ASN A 173 -16.57 7.06 15.28
N THR A 174 -16.98 7.01 14.03
CA THR A 174 -18.32 6.53 13.63
C THR A 174 -18.30 5.03 13.33
N SER A 175 -19.47 4.42 13.15
CA SER A 175 -19.60 3.00 12.80
C SER A 175 -20.37 2.85 11.49
N PHE A 176 -20.04 1.84 10.69
CA PHE A 176 -20.80 1.50 9.48
C PHE A 176 -22.26 1.14 9.81
N GLY A 177 -22.45 0.40 10.89
CA GLY A 177 -23.74 -0.05 11.38
C GLY A 177 -23.73 -0.23 12.89
N PRO A 178 -24.51 -1.18 13.44
CA PRO A 178 -24.51 -1.44 14.87
C PRO A 178 -23.11 -1.78 15.40
N LEU A 179 -22.70 -1.08 16.46
CA LEU A 179 -21.34 -1.16 17.03
C LEU A 179 -20.89 -2.61 17.31
N LEU A 180 -21.79 -3.46 17.84
CA LEU A 180 -21.47 -4.86 18.15
C LEU A 180 -21.21 -5.73 16.92
N SER A 181 -21.69 -5.32 15.75
CA SER A 181 -21.54 -6.06 14.50
C SER A 181 -20.40 -5.55 13.65
N THR A 182 -20.16 -4.23 13.64
CA THR A 182 -19.23 -3.59 12.70
C THR A 182 -18.03 -2.93 13.36
N GLY A 183 -17.99 -2.85 14.69
CA GLY A 183 -17.00 -2.02 15.39
C GLY A 183 -17.15 -0.54 15.03
N THR A 184 -16.08 0.22 15.21
CA THR A 184 -15.95 1.65 14.92
C THR A 184 -14.84 1.85 13.90
N TYR A 185 -14.99 2.84 13.02
CA TYR A 185 -13.94 3.29 12.11
C TYR A 185 -12.76 3.95 12.84
N ALA A 186 -12.95 4.33 14.10
CA ALA A 186 -11.94 4.95 14.94
C ALA A 186 -11.30 6.17 14.25
N PHE A 187 -9.99 6.36 14.34
CA PHE A 187 -9.29 7.58 13.96
C PHE A 187 -8.29 7.38 12.82
N ASN A 188 -7.80 6.15 12.60
CA ASN A 188 -6.87 5.81 11.53
C ASN A 188 -7.16 4.43 10.93
N PHE A 189 -6.96 4.27 9.62
CA PHE A 189 -6.94 2.95 8.98
C PHE A 189 -5.54 2.42 8.83
N GLU A 190 -5.40 1.10 8.98
CA GLU A 190 -4.17 0.36 8.78
C GLU A 190 -4.40 -0.83 7.86
N VAL A 191 -3.33 -1.30 7.20
CA VAL A 191 -3.31 -2.51 6.37
C VAL A 191 -4.53 -2.58 5.42
N SER A 192 -4.79 -1.45 4.75
CA SER A 192 -5.94 -1.32 3.88
C SER A 192 -5.75 -2.13 2.60
N GLY A 193 -6.79 -2.87 2.20
CA GLY A 193 -6.84 -3.58 0.92
C GLY A 193 -8.07 -3.18 0.12
N PHE A 194 -7.98 -3.28 -1.19
CA PHE A 194 -9.10 -3.02 -2.11
C PHE A 194 -9.03 -3.96 -3.30
N PHE A 195 -10.03 -4.82 -3.45
CA PHE A 195 -10.06 -5.84 -4.48
C PHE A 195 -11.48 -6.10 -4.99
N SER A 196 -11.59 -6.81 -6.10
CA SER A 196 -12.88 -7.18 -6.68
C SER A 196 -13.07 -8.69 -6.71
N LEU A 197 -14.31 -9.14 -6.45
CA LEU A 197 -14.72 -10.53 -6.63
C LEU A 197 -15.90 -10.56 -7.61
N THR A 198 -15.88 -11.54 -8.52
CA THR A 198 -16.97 -11.78 -9.46
C THR A 198 -17.91 -12.83 -8.87
N ASP A 199 -19.22 -12.56 -8.89
CA ASP A 199 -20.20 -13.53 -8.43
C ASP A 199 -20.53 -14.60 -9.48
N SER A 200 -21.40 -15.54 -9.12
CA SER A 200 -21.83 -16.62 -10.01
C SER A 200 -22.58 -16.19 -11.28
N LYS A 201 -23.03 -14.92 -11.36
CA LYS A 201 -23.71 -14.33 -12.52
C LYS A 201 -22.76 -13.54 -13.41
N GLY A 202 -21.52 -13.36 -13.00
CA GLY A 202 -20.55 -12.52 -13.70
C GLY A 202 -20.55 -11.06 -13.24
N ASP A 203 -21.33 -10.70 -12.21
CA ASP A 203 -21.35 -9.34 -11.71
C ASP A 203 -20.12 -9.08 -10.82
N VAL A 204 -19.53 -7.90 -10.97
CA VAL A 204 -18.31 -7.49 -10.25
C VAL A 204 -18.69 -6.77 -8.97
N HIS A 205 -18.13 -7.22 -7.85
CA HIS A 205 -18.35 -6.65 -6.52
C HIS A 205 -17.02 -6.19 -5.93
N TYR A 206 -16.98 -4.96 -5.41
CA TYR A 206 -15.79 -4.39 -4.81
C TYR A 206 -15.79 -4.55 -3.29
N TYR A 207 -14.63 -4.89 -2.74
CA TYR A 207 -14.41 -5.12 -1.32
C TYR A 207 -13.23 -4.29 -0.85
N ALA A 208 -13.36 -3.76 0.36
CA ALA A 208 -12.26 -3.15 1.10
C ALA A 208 -12.11 -3.84 2.46
N ASN A 209 -10.88 -4.01 2.90
CA ASN A 209 -10.55 -4.43 4.27
C ASN A 209 -9.62 -3.40 4.91
N MET A 210 -9.70 -3.26 6.22
CA MET A 210 -8.80 -2.39 6.98
C MET A 210 -8.80 -2.79 8.47
N GLY A 211 -7.69 -2.53 9.15
CA GLY A 211 -7.66 -2.35 10.60
C GLY A 211 -8.08 -0.93 10.98
N THR A 212 -8.58 -0.73 12.20
CA THR A 212 -9.02 0.57 12.72
C THR A 212 -8.36 0.86 14.05
N GLU A 213 -7.70 2.01 14.18
CA GLU A 213 -7.04 2.50 15.41
C GLU A 213 -7.64 3.80 15.94
#